data_AF-A0A9D2MQ30-F1
#
_entry.id   AF-A0A9D2MQ30-F1
#
_cell.length_a   1.000
_cell.length_b   1.000
_cell.length_c   1.000
_cell.angle_alpha   90.00
_cell.angle_beta   90.00
_cell.angle_gamma   90.00
#
_symmetry.space_group_name_H-M   'P 1'
#
loop_
_entity.id
_entity.type
_entity.pdbx_description
1 polymer ?
#
loop_
_entity_poly.entity_id
_entity_poly.type
_entity_poly.pdbx_seq_one_letter_code
_entity_poly.pdbx_strand_id
1 'polypeptide(L)'
;MWKGIDVSDNQGVIDWEQAAAAGVQFAILRSVRRSGKADSQFASNLAGCRKYGIPMAVYKYTYATTAAEVREEARQVTELLQASGLTGTMVWWDVEDRDTLQPLGTVRLTELIRTAQEEIGKAGYCFGIYTGLYVYREGWFDFGAFACPLWIARYPSSAQKKWDDEPLDQDKPSVGRAIWGWQWTSNGRLPGIGGAVDFNVCYQDPEWTAEREAGAIYTVSVADVWTRAQAEEVQRQLAAIGIPGVVHKVKILE
;
A
#
# COMPACT_ATOMS: atom_id res chain seq x y z
N MET A 1 11.48 -9.85 0.48
CA MET A 1 11.00 -9.13 -0.72
C MET A 1 9.86 -9.95 -1.28
N TRP A 2 8.73 -9.32 -1.54
CA TRP A 2 7.55 -9.99 -2.09
C TRP A 2 7.26 -9.40 -3.47
N LYS A 3 6.78 -10.23 -4.40
CA LYS A 3 6.40 -9.83 -5.76
C LYS A 3 4.89 -9.73 -5.87
N GLY A 4 4.43 -8.63 -6.45
CA GLY A 4 3.00 -8.38 -6.61
C GLY A 4 2.69 -7.61 -7.88
N ILE A 5 1.41 -7.40 -8.08
CA ILE A 5 0.86 -6.63 -9.20
C ILE A 5 -0.06 -5.54 -8.67
N ASP A 6 -0.22 -4.48 -9.46
CA ASP A 6 -1.35 -3.58 -9.28
C ASP A 6 -2.22 -3.58 -10.53
N VAL A 7 -3.53 -3.58 -10.31
CA VAL A 7 -4.51 -3.89 -11.37
C VAL A 7 -5.75 -3.03 -11.24
N SER A 8 -6.41 -2.86 -12.38
CA SER A 8 -7.66 -2.12 -12.54
C SER A 8 -8.50 -2.74 -13.65
N ASP A 9 -9.56 -2.07 -14.07
CA ASP A 9 -10.30 -2.46 -15.26
C ASP A 9 -9.48 -2.45 -16.56
N ASN A 10 -8.33 -1.78 -16.57
CA ASN A 10 -7.41 -1.78 -17.72
C ASN A 10 -6.88 -3.19 -18.05
N GLN A 11 -6.80 -4.09 -17.06
CA GLN A 11 -6.35 -5.47 -17.25
C GLN A 11 -7.47 -6.41 -17.71
N GLY A 12 -8.73 -5.94 -17.73
CA GLY A 12 -9.89 -6.76 -18.04
C GLY A 12 -10.13 -7.86 -17.01
N VAL A 13 -10.70 -8.97 -17.45
CA VAL A 13 -10.93 -10.15 -16.59
C VAL A 13 -9.63 -10.90 -16.39
N ILE A 14 -9.25 -11.06 -15.12
CA ILE A 14 -8.03 -11.74 -14.70
C ILE A 14 -8.37 -13.19 -14.30
N ASP A 15 -7.61 -14.14 -14.83
CA ASP A 15 -7.59 -15.51 -14.31
C ASP A 15 -6.69 -15.55 -13.08
N TRP A 16 -7.32 -15.37 -11.91
CA TRP A 16 -6.63 -15.35 -10.63
C TRP A 16 -6.05 -16.71 -10.21
N GLU A 17 -6.51 -17.82 -10.80
CA GLU A 17 -5.90 -19.13 -10.57
C GLU A 17 -4.51 -19.19 -11.18
N GLN A 18 -4.40 -18.76 -12.44
CA GLN A 18 -3.12 -18.69 -13.13
C GLN A 18 -2.19 -17.66 -12.49
N ALA A 19 -2.72 -16.51 -12.07
CA ALA A 19 -1.92 -15.51 -11.34
C ALA A 19 -1.38 -16.07 -10.01
N ALA A 20 -2.22 -16.75 -9.23
CA ALA A 20 -1.79 -17.40 -7.98
C ALA A 20 -0.78 -18.52 -8.25
N ALA A 21 -1.01 -19.36 -9.26
CA ALA A 21 -0.11 -20.43 -9.65
C ALA A 21 1.25 -19.92 -10.16
N ALA A 22 1.29 -18.73 -10.76
CA ALA A 22 2.51 -18.03 -11.13
C ALA A 22 3.27 -17.44 -9.92
N GLY A 23 2.69 -17.45 -8.72
CA GLY A 23 3.34 -17.01 -7.50
C GLY A 23 3.15 -15.52 -7.19
N VAL A 24 2.04 -14.90 -7.62
CA VAL A 24 1.67 -13.54 -7.16
C VAL A 24 1.48 -13.54 -5.63
N GLN A 25 2.26 -12.73 -4.92
CA GLN A 25 2.28 -12.71 -3.45
C GLN A 25 1.45 -11.57 -2.84
N PHE A 26 1.08 -10.55 -3.63
CA PHE A 26 0.14 -9.52 -3.24
C PHE A 26 -0.46 -8.81 -4.46
N ALA A 27 -1.57 -8.12 -4.27
CA ALA A 27 -2.18 -7.27 -5.27
C ALA A 27 -2.58 -5.89 -4.72
N ILE A 28 -2.48 -4.84 -5.55
CA ILE A 28 -3.02 -3.51 -5.22
C ILE A 28 -4.12 -3.18 -6.24
N LEU A 29 -5.35 -3.07 -5.78
CA LEU A 29 -6.52 -2.92 -6.67
C LEU A 29 -6.93 -1.45 -6.80
N ARG A 30 -7.22 -0.98 -8.02
CA ARG A 30 -7.83 0.36 -8.16
C ARG A 30 -9.20 0.34 -7.49
N SER A 31 -9.40 1.25 -6.53
CA SER A 31 -10.66 1.36 -5.78
C SER A 31 -11.75 2.01 -6.63
N VAL A 32 -11.65 3.32 -6.83
CA VAL A 32 -12.66 4.18 -7.43
C VAL A 32 -12.04 4.94 -8.61
N ARG A 33 -12.77 4.99 -9.72
CA ARG A 33 -12.39 5.73 -10.93
C ARG A 33 -12.58 7.23 -10.74
N ARG A 34 -12.08 8.03 -11.68
CA ARG A 34 -12.36 9.48 -11.74
C ARG A 34 -13.85 9.83 -11.71
N SER A 35 -14.70 8.95 -12.24
CA SER A 35 -16.15 9.12 -12.23
C SER A 35 -16.81 9.03 -10.86
N GLY A 36 -16.06 8.70 -9.80
CA GLY A 36 -16.57 8.46 -8.45
C GLY A 36 -17.23 7.09 -8.26
N LYS A 37 -17.26 6.26 -9.32
CA LYS A 37 -17.74 4.87 -9.25
C LYS A 37 -16.59 3.92 -8.99
N ALA A 38 -16.87 2.81 -8.31
CA ALA A 38 -15.94 1.69 -8.18
C ALA A 38 -15.36 1.32 -9.56
N ASP A 39 -14.09 0.93 -9.57
CA ASP A 39 -13.47 0.30 -10.73
C ASP A 39 -14.31 -0.90 -11.19
N SER A 40 -14.53 -1.08 -12.50
CA SER A 40 -15.47 -2.11 -12.97
C SER A 40 -14.99 -3.53 -12.68
N GLN A 41 -13.69 -3.71 -12.48
CA GLN A 41 -13.11 -4.99 -12.12
C GLN A 41 -12.86 -5.11 -10.61
N PHE A 42 -13.14 -4.09 -9.79
CA PHE A 42 -12.85 -4.13 -8.34
C PHE A 42 -13.44 -5.36 -7.65
N ALA A 43 -14.74 -5.60 -7.84
CA ALA A 43 -15.44 -6.71 -7.19
C ALA A 43 -14.90 -8.08 -7.64
N SER A 44 -14.65 -8.25 -8.95
CA SER A 44 -14.08 -9.48 -9.51
C SER A 44 -12.64 -9.71 -9.04
N ASN A 45 -11.83 -8.65 -8.98
CA ASN A 45 -10.46 -8.71 -8.51
C ASN A 45 -10.39 -9.03 -7.01
N LEU A 46 -11.22 -8.37 -6.20
CA LEU A 46 -11.33 -8.67 -4.77
C LEU A 46 -11.75 -10.12 -4.53
N ALA A 47 -12.75 -10.62 -5.28
CA ALA A 47 -13.18 -12.01 -5.18
C ALA A 47 -12.06 -13.00 -5.58
N GLY A 48 -11.28 -12.67 -6.61
CA GLY A 48 -10.10 -13.43 -7.03
C GLY A 48 -9.04 -13.50 -5.95
N CYS A 49 -8.63 -12.34 -5.42
CA CYS A 49 -7.66 -12.28 -4.32
C CYS A 49 -8.11 -13.09 -3.10
N ARG A 50 -9.37 -12.96 -2.68
CA ARG A 50 -9.95 -13.74 -1.56
C ARG A 50 -9.91 -15.24 -1.83
N LYS A 51 -10.33 -15.66 -3.02
CA LYS A 51 -10.41 -17.08 -3.39
C LYS A 51 -9.05 -17.78 -3.34
N TYR A 52 -7.99 -17.09 -3.76
CA TYR A 52 -6.64 -17.66 -3.83
C TYR A 52 -5.72 -17.19 -2.70
N GLY A 53 -6.25 -16.56 -1.67
CA GLY A 53 -5.50 -16.14 -0.49
C GLY A 53 -4.39 -15.12 -0.78
N ILE A 54 -4.59 -14.25 -1.77
CA ILE A 54 -3.62 -13.20 -2.13
C ILE A 54 -3.91 -11.95 -1.28
N PRO A 55 -3.00 -11.52 -0.39
CA PRO A 55 -3.15 -10.27 0.37
C PRO A 55 -3.34 -9.08 -0.58
N MET A 56 -4.20 -8.14 -0.19
CA MET A 56 -4.54 -7.01 -1.04
C MET A 56 -4.57 -5.67 -0.31
N ALA A 57 -4.24 -4.64 -1.08
CA ALA A 57 -4.45 -3.24 -0.76
C ALA A 57 -5.24 -2.57 -1.89
N VAL A 58 -5.57 -1.28 -1.73
CA VAL A 58 -6.21 -0.51 -2.80
C VAL A 58 -5.46 0.76 -3.10
N TYR A 59 -5.66 1.32 -4.29
CA TYR A 59 -5.20 2.67 -4.62
C TYR A 59 -6.33 3.56 -5.14
N LYS A 60 -6.15 4.87 -4.98
CA LYS A 60 -7.02 5.92 -5.54
C LYS A 60 -6.16 6.92 -6.30
N TYR A 61 -6.25 6.87 -7.62
CA TYR A 61 -5.71 7.91 -8.52
C TYR A 61 -6.53 9.18 -8.32
N THR A 62 -5.92 10.20 -7.71
CA THR A 62 -6.61 11.44 -7.36
C THR A 62 -6.55 12.45 -8.50
N TYR A 63 -7.66 13.16 -8.71
CA TYR A 63 -7.72 14.34 -9.56
C TYR A 63 -8.16 15.58 -8.76
N ALA A 64 -8.24 15.46 -7.43
CA ALA A 64 -8.80 16.48 -6.57
C ALA A 64 -7.88 17.69 -6.44
N THR A 65 -8.43 18.88 -6.71
CA THR A 65 -7.73 20.17 -6.63
C THR A 65 -8.18 21.01 -5.44
N THR A 66 -9.25 20.56 -4.75
CA THR A 66 -9.81 21.20 -3.57
C THR A 66 -10.00 20.21 -2.43
N ALA A 67 -10.00 20.70 -1.19
CA ALA A 67 -10.22 19.87 -0.01
C ALA A 67 -11.63 19.21 0.00
N ALA A 68 -12.61 19.83 -0.65
CA ALA A 68 -13.94 19.25 -0.81
C ALA A 68 -13.93 18.05 -1.76
N GLU A 69 -13.23 18.16 -2.89
CA GLU A 69 -13.02 17.03 -3.81
C GLU A 69 -12.22 15.91 -3.15
N VAL A 70 -11.17 16.23 -2.38
CA VAL A 70 -10.41 15.21 -1.63
C VAL A 70 -11.30 14.45 -0.65
N ARG A 71 -12.14 15.17 0.11
CA ARG A 71 -13.10 14.55 1.04
C ARG A 71 -14.09 13.64 0.32
N GLU A 72 -14.56 14.07 -0.85
CA GLU A 72 -15.48 13.28 -1.67
C GLU A 72 -14.78 12.02 -2.22
N GLU A 73 -13.55 12.13 -2.74
CA GLU A 73 -12.78 10.97 -3.18
C GLU A 73 -12.49 10.00 -2.03
N ALA A 74 -12.09 10.50 -0.85
CA ALA A 74 -11.86 9.68 0.34
C ALA A 74 -13.15 8.99 0.81
N ARG A 75 -14.28 9.69 0.77
CA ARG A 75 -15.60 9.12 1.07
C ARG A 75 -15.95 7.97 0.11
N GLN A 76 -15.79 8.16 -1.19
CA GLN A 76 -16.08 7.12 -2.18
C GLN A 76 -15.23 5.86 -1.96
N VAL A 77 -13.94 6.04 -1.63
CA VAL A 77 -13.04 4.92 -1.30
C VAL A 77 -13.51 4.21 -0.03
N THR A 78 -13.78 4.95 1.04
CA THR A 78 -14.15 4.37 2.33
C THR A 78 -15.51 3.67 2.28
N GLU A 79 -16.51 4.24 1.60
CA GLU A 79 -17.81 3.59 1.37
C GLU A 79 -17.65 2.27 0.59
N LEU A 80 -16.81 2.24 -0.46
CA LEU A 80 -16.51 1.02 -1.21
C LEU A 80 -15.86 -0.04 -0.33
N LEU A 81 -14.85 0.32 0.46
CA LEU A 81 -14.14 -0.61 1.35
C LEU A 81 -15.06 -1.16 2.44
N GLN A 82 -15.88 -0.31 3.06
CA GLN A 82 -16.86 -0.72 4.07
C GLN A 82 -17.89 -1.69 3.48
N ALA A 83 -18.48 -1.34 2.32
CA ALA A 83 -19.43 -2.21 1.62
C ALA A 83 -18.81 -3.54 1.19
N SER A 84 -17.49 -3.59 1.01
CA SER A 84 -16.74 -4.78 0.65
C SER A 84 -16.29 -5.61 1.86
N GLY A 85 -16.57 -5.17 3.09
CA GLY A 85 -16.12 -5.83 4.32
C GLY A 85 -14.61 -5.76 4.54
N LEU A 86 -13.96 -4.72 4.03
CA LEU A 86 -12.52 -4.48 4.20
C LEU A 86 -12.28 -3.55 5.39
N THR A 87 -11.42 -3.96 6.31
CA THR A 87 -11.09 -3.24 7.55
C THR A 87 -9.59 -3.06 7.67
N GLY A 88 -9.11 -1.86 8.04
CA GLY A 88 -7.68 -1.59 8.23
C GLY A 88 -6.82 -1.69 6.96
N THR A 89 -7.44 -1.92 5.81
CA THR A 89 -6.78 -2.05 4.50
C THR A 89 -5.95 -0.80 4.18
N MET A 90 -4.78 -1.02 3.57
CA MET A 90 -3.94 0.05 3.04
C MET A 90 -4.59 0.72 1.83
N VAL A 91 -4.71 2.05 1.89
CA VAL A 91 -5.11 2.92 0.78
C VAL A 91 -3.89 3.69 0.30
N TRP A 92 -3.44 3.39 -0.91
CA TRP A 92 -2.41 4.14 -1.61
C TRP A 92 -3.04 5.33 -2.32
N TRP A 93 -2.74 6.53 -1.81
CA TRP A 93 -3.13 7.77 -2.47
C TRP A 93 -2.16 8.03 -3.63
N ASP A 94 -2.66 7.88 -4.84
CA ASP A 94 -1.90 7.90 -6.07
C ASP A 94 -1.88 9.32 -6.64
N VAL A 95 -0.70 9.95 -6.55
CA VAL A 95 -0.44 11.36 -6.86
C VAL A 95 0.47 11.45 -8.08
N GLU A 96 -0.12 11.55 -9.27
CA GLU A 96 0.63 11.52 -10.53
C GLU A 96 0.11 12.44 -11.63
N ASP A 97 -1.13 12.93 -11.55
CA ASP A 97 -1.70 13.68 -12.68
C ASP A 97 -1.04 15.05 -12.86
N ARG A 98 -0.18 15.14 -13.88
CA ARG A 98 0.59 16.36 -14.15
C ARG A 98 -0.29 17.55 -14.49
N ASP A 99 -1.37 17.35 -15.22
CA ASP A 99 -2.16 18.48 -15.72
C ASP A 99 -3.06 19.07 -14.63
N THR A 100 -3.44 18.27 -13.63
CA THR A 100 -4.32 18.71 -12.53
C THR A 100 -3.59 18.98 -11.21
N LEU A 101 -2.62 18.15 -10.82
CA LEU A 101 -2.01 18.22 -9.48
C LEU A 101 -0.74 19.08 -9.46
N GLN A 102 0.11 19.00 -10.49
CA GLN A 102 1.37 19.76 -10.53
C GLN A 102 1.16 21.29 -10.48
N PRO A 103 0.18 21.89 -11.18
CA PRO A 103 -0.04 23.34 -11.16
C PRO A 103 -0.51 23.89 -9.81
N LEU A 104 -0.98 23.04 -8.90
CA LEU A 104 -1.38 23.46 -7.55
C LEU A 104 -0.18 23.98 -6.75
N GLY A 105 1.02 23.49 -7.07
CA GLY A 105 2.24 23.79 -6.35
C GLY A 105 2.35 23.08 -4.99
N THR A 106 3.59 23.06 -4.48
CA THR A 106 4.03 22.27 -3.33
C THR A 106 3.16 22.44 -2.09
N VAL A 107 2.88 23.69 -1.69
CA VAL A 107 2.12 23.97 -0.46
C VAL A 107 0.70 23.43 -0.56
N ARG A 108 0.00 23.74 -1.66
CA ARG A 108 -1.40 23.35 -1.83
C ARG A 108 -1.57 21.85 -1.96
N LEU A 109 -0.74 21.19 -2.78
CA LEU A 109 -0.83 19.75 -2.94
C LEU A 109 -0.52 19.00 -1.63
N THR A 110 0.42 19.51 -0.83
CA THR A 110 0.70 18.96 0.52
C THR A 110 -0.53 19.03 1.43
N GLU A 111 -1.26 20.15 1.45
CA GLU A 111 -2.48 20.29 2.25
C GLU A 111 -3.60 19.33 1.81
N LEU A 112 -3.73 19.12 0.49
CA LEU A 112 -4.72 18.20 -0.07
C LEU A 112 -4.40 16.75 0.29
N ILE A 113 -3.14 16.32 0.17
CA ILE A 113 -2.72 14.97 0.57
C ILE A 113 -2.90 14.78 2.08
N ARG A 114 -2.62 15.79 2.91
CA ARG A 114 -2.90 15.73 4.36
C ARG A 114 -4.39 15.56 4.65
N THR A 115 -5.24 16.26 3.91
CA THR A 115 -6.70 16.07 4.01
C THR A 115 -7.06 14.61 3.69
N ALA A 116 -6.52 14.03 2.62
CA ALA A 116 -6.78 12.63 2.28
C ALA A 116 -6.32 11.68 3.41
N GLN A 117 -5.11 11.89 3.94
CA GLN A 117 -4.56 11.11 5.04
C GLN A 117 -5.47 11.15 6.27
N GLU A 118 -5.96 12.32 6.65
CA GLU A 118 -6.86 12.49 7.79
C GLU A 118 -8.20 11.78 7.57
N GLU A 119 -8.82 11.92 6.39
CA GLU A 119 -10.13 11.32 6.11
C GLU A 119 -10.07 9.80 6.03
N ILE A 120 -9.05 9.24 5.36
CA ILE A 120 -8.82 7.78 5.32
C ILE A 120 -8.53 7.25 6.72
N GLY A 121 -7.70 7.94 7.50
CA GLY A 121 -7.37 7.56 8.87
C GLY A 121 -8.57 7.61 9.82
N LYS A 122 -9.41 8.66 9.74
CA LYS A 122 -10.67 8.78 10.52
C LYS A 122 -11.63 7.63 10.24
N ALA A 123 -11.64 7.11 9.02
CA ALA A 123 -12.46 5.96 8.63
C ALA A 123 -11.87 4.60 9.06
N GLY A 124 -10.71 4.57 9.73
CA GLY A 124 -10.09 3.35 10.26
C GLY A 124 -9.23 2.58 9.25
N TYR A 125 -8.79 3.24 8.17
CA TYR A 125 -7.94 2.64 7.15
C TYR A 125 -6.49 3.12 7.24
N CYS A 126 -5.56 2.31 6.76
CA CYS A 126 -4.15 2.69 6.64
C CYS A 126 -3.96 3.59 5.41
N PHE A 127 -3.02 4.54 5.50
CA PHE A 127 -2.71 5.48 4.42
C PHE A 127 -1.26 5.36 3.99
N GLY A 128 -1.03 5.32 2.68
CA GLY A 128 0.28 5.38 2.04
C GLY A 128 0.22 6.27 0.81
N ILE A 129 1.38 6.74 0.34
CA ILE A 129 1.47 7.55 -0.87
C ILE A 129 2.09 6.71 -1.97
N TYR A 130 1.43 6.69 -3.13
CA TYR A 130 2.03 6.20 -4.37
C TYR A 130 2.33 7.36 -5.30
N THR A 131 3.49 7.30 -5.96
CA THR A 131 3.84 8.26 -7.01
C THR A 131 5.00 7.79 -7.88
N GLY A 132 5.08 8.28 -9.11
CA GLY A 132 6.26 8.17 -9.94
C GLY A 132 7.46 8.93 -9.39
N LEU A 133 8.67 8.40 -9.63
CA LEU A 133 9.93 9.02 -9.18
C LEU A 133 10.11 10.46 -9.70
N TYR A 134 9.48 10.81 -10.82
CA TYR A 134 9.52 12.17 -11.37
C TYR A 134 8.81 13.17 -10.44
N VAL A 135 7.68 12.82 -9.83
CA VAL A 135 6.95 13.69 -8.88
C VAL A 135 7.82 13.98 -7.66
N TYR A 136 8.55 12.98 -7.17
CA TYR A 136 9.52 13.15 -6.09
C TYR A 136 10.66 14.10 -6.49
N ARG A 137 11.27 13.88 -7.66
CA ARG A 137 12.40 14.69 -8.15
C ARG A 137 12.00 16.13 -8.45
N GLU A 138 10.78 16.35 -8.91
CA GLU A 138 10.24 17.67 -9.22
C GLU A 138 9.66 18.39 -7.99
N GLY A 139 9.55 17.71 -6.84
CA GLY A 139 9.10 18.33 -5.59
C GLY A 139 7.65 18.82 -5.60
N TRP A 140 6.74 18.04 -6.21
CA TRP A 140 5.33 18.45 -6.37
C TRP A 140 4.62 18.71 -5.04
N PHE A 141 5.05 18.07 -3.95
CA PHE A 141 4.60 18.30 -2.58
C PHE A 141 5.75 18.05 -1.61
N ASP A 142 5.57 18.46 -0.35
CA ASP A 142 6.56 18.24 0.71
C ASP A 142 6.48 16.80 1.22
N PHE A 143 7.34 15.93 0.68
CA PHE A 143 7.46 14.54 1.15
C PHE A 143 7.87 14.43 2.62
N GLY A 144 8.55 15.44 3.18
CA GLY A 144 8.94 15.49 4.59
C GLY A 144 7.76 15.70 5.54
N ALA A 145 6.63 16.20 5.04
CA ALA A 145 5.41 16.39 5.81
C ALA A 145 4.67 15.08 6.16
N PHE A 146 5.07 13.94 5.57
CA PHE A 146 4.35 12.67 5.69
C PHE A 146 5.24 11.58 6.29
N ALA A 147 4.82 10.98 7.41
CA ALA A 147 5.50 9.83 7.99
C ALA A 147 5.09 8.48 7.35
N CYS A 148 4.00 8.46 6.57
CA CYS A 148 3.41 7.25 6.00
C CYS A 148 4.34 6.49 5.04
N PRO A 149 4.04 5.21 4.74
CA PRO A 149 4.76 4.44 3.74
C PRO A 149 4.69 5.08 2.34
N LEU A 150 5.72 4.82 1.54
CA LEU A 150 5.88 5.37 0.19
C LEU A 150 6.10 4.24 -0.82
N TRP A 151 5.26 4.18 -1.86
CA TRP A 151 5.37 3.28 -2.99
C TRP A 151 5.77 4.09 -4.22
N ILE A 152 6.93 3.79 -4.82
CA ILE A 152 7.48 4.60 -5.92
C ILE A 152 7.52 3.82 -7.22
N ALA A 153 7.01 4.43 -8.30
CA ALA A 153 7.24 3.93 -9.65
C ALA A 153 8.57 4.45 -10.23
N ARG A 154 9.40 3.55 -10.75
CA ARG A 154 10.57 3.86 -11.57
C ARG A 154 10.76 2.72 -12.55
N TYR A 155 10.70 3.02 -13.83
CA TYR A 155 10.88 2.02 -14.90
C TYR A 155 12.28 2.17 -15.51
N PRO A 156 13.23 1.27 -15.23
CA PRO A 156 14.58 1.37 -15.80
C PRO A 156 14.59 1.10 -17.31
N SER A 157 13.54 0.45 -17.82
CA SER A 157 13.40 0.02 -19.20
C SER A 157 11.92 -0.01 -19.60
N SER A 158 11.63 0.35 -20.85
CA SER A 158 10.30 0.21 -21.46
C SER A 158 10.07 -1.17 -22.10
N ALA A 159 11.09 -2.02 -22.17
CA ALA A 159 10.98 -3.36 -22.71
C ALA A 159 9.99 -4.19 -21.88
N GLN A 160 9.25 -5.06 -22.56
CA GLN A 160 8.33 -5.98 -21.90
C GLN A 160 9.08 -6.90 -20.95
N LYS A 161 8.53 -7.11 -19.76
CA LYS A 161 9.10 -7.94 -18.70
C LYS A 161 8.29 -9.20 -18.50
N LYS A 162 8.98 -10.32 -18.28
CA LYS A 162 8.35 -11.58 -17.87
C LYS A 162 8.17 -11.58 -16.36
N TRP A 163 7.18 -12.31 -15.86
CA TRP A 163 6.96 -12.41 -14.41
C TRP A 163 8.18 -12.94 -13.64
N ASP A 164 8.96 -13.85 -14.25
CA ASP A 164 10.18 -14.40 -13.65
C ASP A 164 11.38 -13.45 -13.70
N ASP A 165 11.26 -12.30 -14.39
CA ASP A 165 12.30 -11.27 -14.34
C ASP A 165 12.32 -10.64 -12.93
N GLU A 166 13.51 -10.23 -12.50
CA GLU A 166 13.71 -9.50 -11.25
C GLU A 166 14.24 -8.08 -11.53
N PRO A 167 13.80 -7.08 -10.76
CA PRO A 167 14.41 -5.78 -10.83
C PRO A 167 15.83 -5.80 -10.22
N LEU A 168 16.73 -4.97 -10.76
CA LEU A 168 18.10 -4.87 -10.27
C LEU A 168 18.21 -3.85 -9.12
N ASP A 169 18.96 -4.15 -8.08
CA ASP A 169 19.13 -3.27 -6.91
C ASP A 169 19.69 -1.88 -7.27
N GLN A 170 20.61 -1.81 -8.24
CA GLN A 170 21.16 -0.54 -8.74
C GLN A 170 20.09 0.39 -9.34
N ASP A 171 18.95 -0.19 -9.73
CA ASP A 171 17.82 0.48 -10.34
C ASP A 171 16.70 0.79 -9.34
N LYS A 172 16.88 0.46 -8.06
CA LYS A 172 15.90 0.82 -7.03
C LYS A 172 15.72 2.34 -6.96
N PRO A 173 14.47 2.85 -6.82
CA PRO A 173 14.24 4.28 -6.65
C PRO A 173 15.04 4.84 -5.47
N SER A 174 15.86 5.85 -5.75
CA SER A 174 16.60 6.58 -4.74
C SER A 174 15.82 7.83 -4.34
N VAL A 175 15.25 7.77 -3.14
CA VAL A 175 14.53 8.86 -2.47
C VAL A 175 15.10 8.98 -1.05
N GLY A 176 14.91 10.12 -0.39
CA GLY A 176 15.60 10.47 0.88
C GLY A 176 15.20 9.64 2.11
N ARG A 177 14.52 8.51 1.93
CA ARG A 177 14.06 7.59 2.98
C ARG A 177 13.80 6.19 2.41
N ALA A 178 13.58 5.22 3.30
CA ALA A 178 13.12 3.89 2.89
C ALA A 178 11.75 3.96 2.20
N ILE A 179 11.60 3.20 1.11
CA ILE A 179 10.33 2.97 0.42
C ILE A 179 9.72 1.65 0.88
N TRP A 180 8.39 1.60 0.88
CA TRP A 180 7.64 0.38 1.10
C TRP A 180 7.76 -0.58 -0.09
N GLY A 181 7.57 -0.04 -1.30
CA GLY A 181 7.55 -0.81 -2.51
C GLY A 181 8.02 -0.02 -3.72
N TRP A 182 8.33 -0.77 -4.77
CA TRP A 182 8.81 -0.28 -6.04
C TRP A 182 7.99 -0.92 -7.16
N GLN A 183 7.26 -0.09 -7.90
CA GLN A 183 6.68 -0.48 -9.19
C GLN A 183 7.76 -0.32 -10.26
N TRP A 184 8.26 -1.43 -10.78
CA TRP A 184 9.51 -1.47 -11.55
C TRP A 184 9.30 -1.65 -13.05
N THR A 185 8.08 -1.95 -13.48
CA THR A 185 7.66 -1.89 -14.87
C THR A 185 6.14 -1.73 -14.96
N SER A 186 5.67 -1.06 -16.02
CA SER A 186 4.26 -1.04 -16.44
C SER A 186 3.96 -1.89 -17.67
N ASN A 187 4.95 -2.69 -18.11
CA ASN A 187 4.87 -3.51 -19.30
C ASN A 187 5.19 -4.98 -18.99
N GLY A 188 4.65 -5.48 -17.89
CA GLY A 188 4.76 -6.88 -17.50
C GLY A 188 3.88 -7.81 -18.33
N ARG A 189 4.23 -9.10 -18.34
CA ARG A 189 3.40 -10.21 -18.82
C ARG A 189 3.31 -11.29 -17.75
N LEU A 190 2.08 -11.53 -17.30
CA LEU A 190 1.74 -12.50 -16.28
C LEU A 190 0.70 -13.48 -16.83
N PRO A 191 0.88 -14.81 -16.65
CA PRO A 191 -0.17 -15.78 -16.93
C PRO A 191 -1.50 -15.40 -16.25
N GLY A 192 -2.59 -15.49 -17.01
CA GLY A 192 -3.92 -15.09 -16.55
C GLY A 192 -4.31 -13.63 -16.80
N ILE A 193 -3.40 -12.79 -17.29
CA ILE A 193 -3.70 -11.43 -17.74
C ILE A 193 -3.36 -11.28 -19.23
N GLY A 194 -4.35 -10.94 -20.05
CA GLY A 194 -4.17 -10.84 -21.50
C GLY A 194 -3.37 -9.61 -21.95
N GLY A 195 -3.34 -8.56 -21.13
CA GLY A 195 -2.70 -7.28 -21.41
C GLY A 195 -1.37 -7.06 -20.69
N ALA A 196 -0.89 -5.81 -20.73
CA ALA A 196 0.19 -5.35 -19.86
C ALA A 196 -0.31 -5.21 -18.41
N VAL A 197 0.58 -5.53 -17.47
CA VAL A 197 0.32 -5.39 -16.03
C VAL A 197 1.56 -4.81 -15.37
N ASP A 198 1.33 -4.04 -14.32
CA ASP A 198 2.36 -3.38 -13.56
C ASP A 198 2.95 -4.37 -12.54
N PHE A 199 4.27 -4.47 -12.50
CA PHE A 199 4.97 -5.37 -11.56
C PHE A 199 5.58 -4.58 -10.43
N ASN A 200 5.39 -5.12 -9.23
CA ASN A 200 5.81 -4.53 -7.97
C ASN A 200 6.70 -5.48 -7.19
N VAL A 201 7.62 -4.89 -6.44
CA VAL A 201 8.21 -5.53 -5.28
C VAL A 201 7.94 -4.70 -4.04
N CYS A 202 7.66 -5.34 -2.90
CA CYS A 202 7.64 -4.68 -1.61
C CYS A 202 8.69 -5.26 -0.66
N TYR A 203 9.12 -4.43 0.28
CA TYR A 203 10.20 -4.72 1.23
C TYR A 203 9.68 -5.00 2.64
N GLN A 204 8.36 -4.93 2.84
CA GLN A 204 7.66 -5.28 4.07
C GLN A 204 6.57 -6.30 3.75
N ASP A 205 6.20 -7.10 4.75
CA ASP A 205 5.18 -8.13 4.60
C ASP A 205 3.87 -7.51 4.08
N PRO A 206 3.33 -7.99 2.95
CA PRO A 206 2.12 -7.43 2.35
C PRO A 206 0.83 -7.91 3.01
N GLU A 207 0.87 -8.66 4.12
CA GLU A 207 -0.31 -8.94 4.94
C GLU A 207 -0.80 -7.68 5.68
N TRP A 208 -1.44 -6.76 4.93
CA TRP A 208 -2.12 -5.56 5.46
C TRP A 208 -3.34 -5.91 6.31
N THR A 209 -3.85 -7.12 6.12
CA THR A 209 -5.12 -7.61 6.65
C THR A 209 -5.01 -9.13 6.86
N ALA A 210 -4.33 -9.56 7.92
CA ALA A 210 -4.91 -10.71 8.62
C ALA A 210 -6.23 -10.19 9.21
N GLU A 211 -7.36 -10.84 8.91
CA GLU A 211 -8.60 -10.61 9.64
C GLU A 211 -8.24 -10.58 11.12
N ARG A 212 -8.43 -9.41 11.75
CA ARG A 212 -8.19 -9.32 13.18
C ARG A 212 -9.29 -10.13 13.83
N GLU A 213 -8.95 -11.32 14.32
CA GLU A 213 -9.90 -12.15 15.06
C GLU A 213 -10.56 -11.31 16.14
N ALA A 214 -11.89 -11.36 16.24
CA ALA A 214 -12.61 -10.67 17.28
C ALA A 214 -12.14 -11.20 18.65
N GLY A 215 -11.45 -10.36 19.42
CA GLY A 215 -10.86 -10.73 20.71
C GLY A 215 -9.34 -10.91 20.71
N ALA A 216 -8.67 -10.84 19.55
CA ALA A 216 -7.22 -10.88 19.46
C ALA A 216 -6.61 -9.47 19.58
N ILE A 217 -5.64 -9.33 20.48
CA ILE A 217 -4.82 -8.12 20.59
C ILE A 217 -3.57 -8.32 19.73
N TYR A 218 -3.52 -7.60 18.61
CA TYR A 218 -2.35 -7.57 17.73
C TYR A 218 -1.40 -6.48 18.23
N THR A 219 -0.23 -6.87 18.72
CA THR A 219 0.80 -5.94 19.17
C THR A 219 1.88 -5.85 18.08
N VAL A 220 2.36 -4.63 17.79
CA VAL A 220 3.61 -4.46 17.06
C VAL A 220 4.72 -4.77 18.05
N SER A 221 5.24 -5.99 18.01
CA SER A 221 6.46 -6.31 18.74
C SER A 221 7.62 -5.61 18.04
N VAL A 222 8.11 -4.52 18.63
CA VAL A 222 9.47 -4.04 18.36
C VAL A 222 10.43 -5.01 19.07
N ALA A 223 10.47 -6.25 18.60
CA ALA A 223 11.65 -7.10 18.73
C ALA A 223 12.76 -6.34 17.96
N ASP A 224 13.86 -5.86 18.53
CA ASP A 224 14.78 -6.57 19.41
C ASP A 224 15.76 -5.62 20.15
N VAL A 225 15.31 -4.53 20.78
CA VAL A 225 16.23 -3.72 21.61
C VAL A 225 15.54 -3.10 22.82
N TRP A 226 15.60 -3.79 23.95
CA TRP A 226 15.17 -3.24 25.23
C TRP A 226 16.38 -3.11 26.16
N THR A 227 16.42 -2.03 26.94
CA THR A 227 17.30 -1.97 28.11
C THR A 227 16.78 -2.92 29.20
N ARG A 228 17.65 -3.37 30.10
CA ARG A 228 17.26 -4.20 31.25
C ARG A 228 16.11 -3.59 32.06
N ALA A 229 16.16 -2.27 32.30
CA ALA A 229 15.13 -1.57 33.06
C ALA A 229 13.75 -1.61 32.38
N GLN A 230 13.70 -1.48 31.05
CA GLN A 230 12.45 -1.57 30.29
C GLN A 230 11.86 -3.00 30.33
N ALA A 231 12.72 -4.02 30.22
CA ALA A 231 12.29 -5.42 30.30
C ALA A 231 11.70 -5.76 31.68
N GLU A 232 12.35 -5.30 32.76
CA GLU A 232 11.88 -5.52 34.13
C GLU A 232 10.55 -4.80 34.42
N GLU A 233 10.35 -3.59 33.86
CA GLU A 233 9.09 -2.86 34.04
C GLU A 233 7.90 -3.54 33.34
N VAL A 234 8.09 -3.97 32.09
CA VAL A 234 7.05 -4.68 31.34
C VAL A 234 6.72 -6.01 32.02
N GLN A 235 7.72 -6.73 32.52
CA GLN A 235 7.50 -7.96 33.29
C GLN A 235 6.62 -7.72 34.52
N ARG A 236 6.85 -6.63 35.27
CA ARG A 236 6.02 -6.27 36.43
C ARG A 236 4.58 -5.96 36.03
N GLN A 237 4.38 -5.17 34.98
CA GLN A 237 3.05 -4.79 34.50
C GLN A 237 2.23 -6.00 34.03
N LEU A 238 2.86 -6.93 33.30
CA LEU A 238 2.21 -8.15 32.82
C LEU A 238 1.88 -9.12 33.97
N ALA A 239 2.76 -9.25 34.95
CA ALA A 239 2.50 -10.06 36.14
C ALA A 239 1.30 -9.53 36.95
N ALA A 240 1.15 -8.20 37.05
CA ALA A 240 0.05 -7.56 37.78
C ALA A 240 -1.33 -7.85 37.18
N ILE A 241 -1.40 -8.21 35.89
CA ILE A 241 -2.63 -8.59 35.19
C ILE A 241 -2.72 -10.11 34.96
N GLY A 242 -1.91 -10.90 35.69
CA GLY A 242 -2.01 -12.36 35.71
C GLY A 242 -1.44 -13.05 34.48
N ILE A 243 -0.53 -12.40 33.73
CA ILE A 243 0.17 -12.99 32.58
C ILE A 243 1.59 -13.40 33.03
N PRO A 244 1.81 -14.67 33.45
CA PRO A 244 3.14 -15.19 33.73
C PRO A 244 3.90 -15.47 32.41
N GLY A 245 5.20 -15.13 32.33
CA GLY A 245 6.04 -15.20 31.12
C GLY A 245 5.97 -16.54 30.36
N VAL A 246 6.24 -16.63 29.04
CA VAL A 246 7.34 -16.06 28.24
C VAL A 246 6.80 -15.37 26.98
N VAL A 247 7.05 -14.07 26.81
CA VAL A 247 6.82 -13.35 25.55
C VAL A 247 8.18 -13.10 24.90
N HIS A 248 8.63 -14.06 24.08
CA HIS A 248 9.87 -14.03 23.28
C HIS A 248 11.22 -13.91 24.04
N LYS A 249 12.26 -14.56 23.50
CA LYS A 249 13.65 -14.43 23.97
C LYS A 249 14.26 -13.16 23.38
N VAL A 250 14.48 -12.13 24.19
CA VAL A 250 15.07 -10.85 23.75
C VAL A 250 16.60 -10.91 23.86
N LYS A 251 17.31 -10.33 22.89
CA LYS A 251 18.77 -10.13 22.94
C LYS A 251 19.08 -8.84 23.71
N ILE A 252 19.80 -8.94 24.82
CA ILE A 252 20.30 -7.77 25.57
C ILE A 252 21.64 -7.35 24.94
N LEU A 253 21.78 -6.07 24.61
CA LEU A 253 23.08 -5.47 24.30
C LEU A 253 23.60 -4.83 25.59
N GLU A 254 24.79 -5.23 26.03
CA GLU A 254 25.53 -4.57 27.13
C GLU A 254 26.17 -3.27 26.66
#